data_AF-A0AAD5BGQ7-F1
#
_entry.id   AF-A0AAD5BGQ7-F1
#
_cell.length_a   1.000
_cell.length_b   1.000
_cell.length_c   1.000
_cell.angle_alpha   90.00
_cell.angle_beta   90.00
_cell.angle_gamma   90.00
#
_symmetry.space_group_name_H-M   'P 1'
#
loop_
_entity.id
_entity.type
_entity.pdbx_description
1 polymer ?
#
loop_
_entity_poly.entity_id
_entity_poly.type
_entity_poly.pdbx_seq_one_letter_code
_entity_poly.pdbx_strand_id
1 'polypeptide(L)'
;MGISALGKLLPLKDDGDVATSKDVAIDSESLLEHYRLDLETDEQLDIAEAMSHFRSYNKELSQHRKKLEPVGAILEGFSKDLKDLSSSLVSLEQKSTELSRDSHTNKMITQLLEQTINDKVLSPELIRDILYEDLSNRYLEKVTYLLDRMNEEESLLIKAKVVERMRDFVIAQIRTLRAKPISSQEVQNRLFECTDVFQFLQSQQPKLGQQLQYAYQSTMRWYYRSKFAKYIYSLEKLPRRHLEVSIFDSPNYLSTFESRFQILTNTDACIPSQLAETITVPYTIEFVFLQLLRAISDNLTVEYLFVVGFFYQGNETNHAWATEIFQDVFKMSKDFLAFITDGTSDVYAILLIIKLIHNFQQRLHENHIPALDDHLNSLLLTLWPIFSKLVDLNCDALKKHIPRTPKSLVPLNVTQQFALFYSGLLRLSSAGEPSKLLTCLHHYFKRGRRLKVRNQSF
;
A
#
# COMPACT_ATOMS: atom_id res chain seq x y z
N MET A 1 54.63 20.62 22.83
CA MET A 1 55.99 21.17 22.58
C MET A 1 56.17 22.35 23.53
N GLY A 2 56.41 22.23 24.83
CA GLY A 2 57.41 21.43 25.53
C GLY A 2 58.50 22.38 26.04
N ILE A 3 58.27 23.00 27.21
CA ILE A 3 59.19 23.93 27.92
C ILE A 3 60.58 23.30 28.19
N SER A 4 60.76 21.99 27.95
CA SER A 4 62.05 21.30 28.08
C SER A 4 63.09 21.65 27.00
N ALA A 5 62.73 22.41 25.96
CA ALA A 5 63.66 22.74 24.87
C ALA A 5 64.59 23.94 25.19
N LEU A 6 64.22 24.80 26.15
CA LEU A 6 64.98 26.02 26.46
C LEU A 6 66.14 25.82 27.45
N GLY A 7 66.20 24.69 28.15
CA GLY A 7 67.28 24.39 29.12
C GLY A 7 68.61 23.95 28.51
N LYS A 8 68.73 23.82 27.18
CA LYS A 8 69.95 23.32 26.52
C LYS A 8 70.82 24.41 25.87
N LEU A 9 70.37 25.67 25.84
CA LEU A 9 71.05 26.73 25.08
C LEU A 9 71.94 27.69 25.91
N LEU A 10 71.91 27.64 27.24
CA LEU A 10 72.87 28.39 28.09
C LEU A 10 73.09 27.70 29.44
N PRO A 11 74.30 27.19 29.74
CA PRO A 11 74.64 26.70 31.08
C PRO A 11 75.02 27.88 31.97
N LEU A 12 74.18 28.22 32.94
CA LEU A 12 74.58 29.08 34.06
C LEU A 12 75.43 28.24 35.01
N LYS A 13 76.69 28.62 35.15
CA LYS A 13 77.65 28.01 36.06
C LYS A 13 77.33 28.48 37.48
N ASP A 14 76.74 27.58 38.27
CA ASP A 14 76.46 27.78 39.68
C ASP A 14 77.70 27.32 40.46
N ASP A 15 78.63 28.24 40.73
CA ASP A 15 79.67 28.07 41.74
C ASP A 15 79.22 28.86 42.97
N GLY A 16 78.76 28.12 43.97
CA GLY A 16 78.45 28.61 45.30
C GLY A 16 79.69 28.87 46.15
N ASP A 17 79.42 29.55 47.25
CA ASP A 17 80.26 29.84 48.41
C ASP A 17 81.35 30.90 48.21
N VAL A 18 81.14 32.06 48.85
CA VAL A 18 81.77 32.41 50.14
C VAL A 18 81.51 33.89 50.45
N ALA A 19 81.24 34.14 51.74
CA ALA A 19 81.33 35.41 52.44
C ALA A 19 80.16 36.40 52.32
N THR A 20 79.31 36.31 53.34
CA THR A 20 78.69 37.45 54.03
C THR A 20 79.62 38.67 54.07
N SER A 21 79.41 39.64 53.18
CA SER A 21 80.02 40.96 53.26
C SER A 21 79.14 41.87 54.11
N LYS A 22 79.60 42.04 55.36
CA LYS A 22 79.20 43.07 56.32
C LYS A 22 79.05 44.43 55.64
N ASP A 23 78.16 45.25 56.18
CA ASP A 23 78.19 46.71 56.04
C ASP A 23 79.62 47.20 56.27
N VAL A 24 80.35 47.47 55.19
CA VAL A 24 81.64 48.17 55.25
C VAL A 24 81.31 49.65 55.25
N ALA A 25 81.14 50.19 56.46
CA ALA A 25 81.35 51.62 56.68
C ALA A 25 82.76 51.95 56.19
N ILE A 26 82.85 52.69 55.08
CA ILE A 26 84.10 53.22 54.58
C ILE A 26 84.47 54.37 55.51
N ASP A 27 85.25 54.02 56.53
CA ASP A 27 85.96 54.96 57.41
C ASP A 27 86.96 55.74 56.55
N SER A 28 86.48 56.90 56.08
CA SER A 28 87.15 57.76 55.10
C SER A 28 88.24 58.63 55.73
N GLU A 29 88.54 58.43 57.01
CA GLU A 29 89.40 59.31 57.81
C GLU A 29 90.90 58.92 57.74
N SER A 30 91.23 57.67 57.37
CA SER A 30 92.62 57.17 57.34
C SER A 30 93.36 57.34 56.00
N LEU A 31 92.65 57.56 54.89
CA LEU A 31 93.28 57.79 53.56
C LEU A 31 93.74 59.23 53.32
N LEU A 32 93.34 60.17 54.21
CA LEU A 32 93.62 61.60 54.07
C LEU A 32 94.86 62.06 54.85
N GLU A 33 95.41 61.25 55.76
CA GLU A 33 96.64 61.61 56.48
C GLU A 33 97.88 61.56 55.57
N HIS A 34 97.91 60.65 54.61
CA HIS A 34 99.09 60.48 53.73
C HIS A 34 99.25 61.61 52.69
N TYR A 35 98.18 62.34 52.38
CA TYR A 35 98.21 63.51 51.50
C TYR A 35 98.47 64.83 52.24
N ARG A 36 98.41 64.82 53.59
CA ARG A 36 98.59 66.03 54.40
C ARG A 36 100.06 66.40 54.59
N LEU A 37 100.97 65.43 54.49
CA LEU A 37 102.41 65.60 54.62
C LEU A 37 103.10 66.11 53.34
N ASP A 38 102.51 65.88 52.16
CA ASP A 38 103.10 66.30 50.88
C ASP A 38 102.72 67.73 50.46
N LEU A 39 101.84 68.41 51.20
CA LEU A 39 101.33 69.76 50.88
C LEU A 39 102.09 70.90 51.60
N GLU A 40 103.02 70.60 52.51
CA GLU A 40 103.80 71.62 53.23
C GLU A 40 105.14 71.96 52.55
N THR A 41 105.51 71.30 51.44
CA THR A 41 106.86 71.42 50.85
C THR A 41 106.97 72.08 49.47
N ASP A 42 105.89 72.50 48.81
CA ASP A 42 105.99 73.18 47.51
C ASP A 42 105.16 74.47 47.46
N GLU A 43 105.74 75.56 47.98
CA GLU A 43 105.34 76.93 47.63
C GLU A 43 105.71 77.22 46.16
N GLN A 44 104.95 76.67 45.19
CA GLN A 44 104.81 77.18 43.81
C GLN A 44 103.90 76.30 42.93
N LEU A 45 102.71 75.94 43.41
CA LEU A 45 101.65 75.46 42.52
C LEU A 45 100.51 76.49 42.52
N ASP A 46 100.34 77.21 41.41
CA ASP A 46 99.29 78.21 41.25
C ASP A 46 97.91 77.51 41.24
N ILE A 47 97.30 77.39 42.42
CA ILE A 47 95.98 76.76 42.65
C ILE A 47 94.93 77.33 41.68
N ALA A 48 95.12 78.57 41.22
CA ALA A 48 94.27 79.20 40.22
C ALA A 48 94.30 78.50 38.85
N GLU A 49 95.46 78.04 38.39
CA GLU A 49 95.62 77.39 37.09
C GLU A 49 95.03 75.98 37.09
N ALA A 50 95.29 75.19 38.15
CA ALA A 50 94.72 73.86 38.34
C ALA A 50 93.18 73.90 38.52
N MET A 51 92.65 74.89 39.25
CA MET A 51 91.20 75.11 39.33
C MET A 51 90.60 75.55 37.99
N SER A 52 91.35 76.26 37.14
CA SER A 52 90.88 76.63 35.80
C SER A 52 90.78 75.41 34.88
N HIS A 53 91.77 74.51 34.92
CA HIS A 53 91.77 73.25 34.17
C HIS A 53 90.66 72.30 34.66
N PHE A 54 90.46 72.18 35.98
CA PHE A 54 89.35 71.39 36.53
C PHE A 54 87.99 71.96 36.11
N ARG A 55 87.84 73.30 36.11
CA ARG A 55 86.62 73.96 35.63
C ARG A 55 86.40 73.76 34.13
N SER A 56 87.45 73.77 33.31
CA SER A 56 87.30 73.51 31.86
C SER A 56 86.94 72.05 31.59
N TYR A 57 87.59 71.11 32.28
CA TYR A 57 87.33 69.67 32.14
C TYR A 57 85.91 69.31 32.62
N ASN A 58 85.46 69.87 33.73
CA ASN A 58 84.10 69.66 34.23
C ASN A 58 83.04 70.31 33.31
N LYS A 59 83.41 71.41 32.64
CA LYS A 59 82.59 72.02 31.58
C LYS A 59 82.49 71.13 30.34
N GLU A 60 83.59 70.47 29.92
CA GLU A 60 83.57 69.47 28.85
C GLU A 60 82.78 68.21 29.25
N LEU A 61 82.96 67.69 30.47
CA LEU A 61 82.20 66.55 30.99
C LEU A 61 80.70 66.84 31.06
N SER A 62 80.31 68.06 31.46
CA SER A 62 78.92 68.51 31.41
C SER A 62 78.38 68.56 29.98
N GLN A 63 79.18 69.00 29.01
CA GLN A 63 78.80 68.99 27.60
C GLN A 63 78.65 67.56 27.06
N HIS A 64 79.52 66.63 27.45
CA HIS A 64 79.39 65.22 27.10
C HIS A 64 78.18 64.55 27.76
N ARG A 65 77.87 64.85 29.03
CA ARG A 65 76.62 64.41 29.69
C ARG A 65 75.38 64.92 28.96
N LYS A 66 75.36 66.20 28.56
CA LYS A 66 74.28 66.77 27.74
C LYS A 66 74.13 66.09 26.38
N LYS A 67 75.21 65.55 25.80
CA LYS A 67 75.15 64.76 24.57
C LYS A 67 74.63 63.32 24.77
N LEU A 68 74.64 62.81 26.00
CA LEU A 68 74.18 61.46 26.36
C LEU A 68 72.72 61.42 26.86
N GLU A 69 72.17 62.53 27.32
CA GLU A 69 70.75 62.71 27.68
C GLU A 69 69.78 62.28 26.55
N PRO A 70 70.03 62.61 25.26
CA PRO A 70 69.20 62.16 24.14
C PRO A 70 69.24 60.64 23.95
N VAL A 71 70.38 59.99 24.20
CA VAL A 71 70.53 58.53 24.06
C VAL A 71 69.75 57.81 25.16
N GLY A 72 69.74 58.36 26.37
CA GLY A 72 68.90 57.91 27.47
C GLY A 72 67.41 58.00 27.11
N ALA A 73 66.97 59.15 26.58
CA ALA A 73 65.58 59.35 26.16
C ALA A 73 65.17 58.41 25.00
N ILE A 74 66.08 58.12 24.07
CA ILE A 74 65.84 57.17 22.97
C ILE A 74 65.70 55.74 23.50
N LEU A 75 66.54 55.32 24.45
CA LEU A 75 66.45 53.98 25.06
C LEU A 75 65.19 53.81 25.92
N GLU A 76 64.78 54.86 26.62
CA GLU A 76 63.53 54.87 27.39
C GLU A 76 62.31 54.84 26.46
N GLY A 77 62.37 55.55 25.34
CA GLY A 77 61.41 55.46 24.24
C GLY A 77 61.34 54.06 23.63
N PHE A 78 62.47 53.47 23.26
CA PHE A 78 62.54 52.10 22.75
C PHE A 78 62.03 51.08 23.76
N SER A 79 62.36 51.21 25.05
CA SER A 79 61.84 50.32 26.10
C SER A 79 60.33 50.45 26.26
N LYS A 80 59.79 51.67 26.13
CA LYS A 80 58.35 51.92 26.18
C LYS A 80 57.66 51.33 24.95
N ASP A 81 58.19 51.56 23.76
CA ASP A 81 57.68 51.02 22.51
C ASP A 81 57.72 49.48 22.50
N LEU A 82 58.77 48.87 23.07
CA LEU A 82 58.88 47.41 23.17
C LEU A 82 57.87 46.83 24.18
N LYS A 83 57.57 47.56 25.26
CA LYS A 83 56.52 47.19 26.22
C LYS A 83 55.12 47.35 25.64
N ASP A 84 54.89 48.41 24.86
CA ASP A 84 53.63 48.66 24.16
C ASP A 84 53.41 47.63 23.04
N LEU A 85 54.47 47.28 22.30
CA LEU A 85 54.42 46.23 21.28
C LEU A 85 54.22 44.85 21.91
N SER A 86 54.92 44.54 23.01
CA SER A 86 54.79 43.27 23.71
C SER A 86 53.40 43.11 24.33
N SER A 87 52.85 44.16 24.95
CA SER A 87 51.48 44.12 25.49
C SER A 87 50.43 44.03 24.39
N SER A 88 50.66 44.69 23.25
CA SER A 88 49.82 44.55 22.06
C SER A 88 49.88 43.13 21.50
N LEU A 89 51.06 42.50 21.45
CA LEU A 89 51.25 41.13 20.96
C LEU A 89 50.57 40.12 21.89
N VAL A 90 50.72 40.28 23.20
CA VAL A 90 49.99 39.47 24.20
C VAL A 90 48.48 39.66 24.08
N SER A 91 48.00 40.90 23.87
CA SER A 91 46.57 41.17 23.65
C SER A 91 46.06 40.54 22.35
N LEU A 92 46.88 40.53 21.30
CA LEU A 92 46.56 39.90 20.01
C LEU A 92 46.54 38.38 20.11
N GLU A 93 47.47 37.79 20.86
CA GLU A 93 47.51 36.37 21.17
C GLU A 93 46.27 35.96 21.97
N GLN A 94 45.95 36.69 23.04
CA GLN A 94 44.73 36.46 23.83
C GLN A 94 43.49 36.54 22.94
N LYS A 95 43.35 37.59 22.13
CA LYS A 95 42.22 37.76 21.20
C LYS A 95 42.15 36.67 20.12
N SER A 96 43.30 36.17 19.66
CA SER A 96 43.37 35.06 18.71
C SER A 96 42.93 33.73 19.34
N THR A 97 43.34 33.47 20.59
CA THR A 97 42.90 32.28 21.33
C THR A 97 41.41 32.33 21.67
N GLU A 98 40.88 33.50 22.03
CA GLU A 98 39.44 33.71 22.23
C GLU A 98 38.65 33.47 20.96
N LEU A 99 39.05 34.08 19.83
CA LEU A 99 38.42 33.85 18.53
C LEU A 99 38.48 32.38 18.08
N SER A 100 39.60 31.70 18.37
CA SER A 100 39.76 30.28 18.05
C SER A 100 38.82 29.41 18.89
N ARG A 101 38.68 29.74 20.18
CA ARG A 101 37.74 29.08 21.09
C ARG A 101 36.30 29.31 20.66
N ASP A 102 35.95 30.56 20.34
CA ASP A 102 34.61 30.95 19.89
C ASP A 102 34.25 30.33 18.52
N SER A 103 35.22 30.18 17.62
CA SER A 103 35.03 29.44 16.37
C SER A 103 34.74 27.96 16.64
N HIS A 104 35.42 27.36 17.62
CA HIS A 104 35.21 25.96 17.98
C HIS A 104 33.84 25.74 18.63
N THR A 105 33.44 26.60 19.57
CA THR A 105 32.12 26.54 20.20
C THR A 105 31.02 26.77 19.17
N ASN A 106 31.17 27.75 18.27
CA ASN A 106 30.21 27.99 17.20
C ASN A 106 30.08 26.78 16.28
N LYS A 107 31.18 26.13 15.87
CA LYS A 107 31.12 24.89 15.07
C LYS A 107 30.37 23.77 15.78
N MET A 108 30.62 23.56 17.08
CA MET A 108 29.90 22.55 17.86
C MET A 108 28.41 22.89 17.98
N ILE A 109 28.07 24.15 18.21
CA ILE A 109 26.68 24.62 18.25
C ILE A 109 26.01 24.46 16.89
N THR A 110 26.68 24.79 15.79
CA THR A 110 26.15 24.59 14.42
C THR A 110 25.90 23.12 14.15
N GLN A 111 26.80 22.21 14.54
CA GLN A 111 26.58 20.76 14.39
C GLN A 111 25.39 20.26 15.21
N LEU A 112 25.27 20.70 16.46
CA LEU A 112 24.12 20.36 17.32
C LEU A 112 22.81 20.93 16.77
N LEU A 113 22.84 22.15 16.24
CA LEU A 113 21.70 22.78 15.59
C LEU A 113 21.34 22.07 14.29
N GLU A 114 22.28 21.72 13.43
CA GLU A 114 22.05 20.95 12.20
C GLU A 114 21.41 19.60 12.51
N GLN A 115 21.90 18.89 13.53
CA GLN A 115 21.30 17.63 13.98
C GLN A 115 19.87 17.84 14.49
N THR A 116 19.65 18.83 15.35
CA THR A 116 18.32 19.13 15.91
C THR A 116 17.33 19.61 14.84
N ILE A 117 17.81 20.40 13.86
CA ILE A 117 17.03 20.89 12.73
C ILE A 117 16.65 19.73 11.82
N ASN A 118 17.57 18.83 11.49
CA ASN A 118 17.26 17.67 10.65
C ASN A 118 16.32 16.67 11.33
N ASP A 119 16.34 16.59 12.66
CA ASP A 119 15.44 15.74 13.44
C ASP A 119 14.03 16.35 13.61
N LYS A 120 13.90 17.68 13.73
CA LYS A 120 12.61 18.35 14.01
C LYS A 120 11.98 19.11 12.85
N VAL A 121 12.74 19.52 11.84
CA VAL A 121 12.21 20.31 10.72
C VAL A 121 11.63 19.39 9.66
N LEU A 122 10.31 19.43 9.56
CA LEU A 122 9.55 18.79 8.49
C LEU A 122 9.64 19.65 7.23
N SER A 123 9.95 19.04 6.08
CA SER A 123 9.90 19.78 4.81
C SER A 123 8.45 20.21 4.52
N PRO A 124 8.19 21.51 4.23
CA PRO A 124 6.85 21.97 3.89
C PRO A 124 6.30 21.32 2.62
N GLU A 125 7.17 20.81 1.76
CA GLU A 125 6.80 20.02 0.58
C GLU A 125 6.16 18.70 0.97
N LEU A 126 6.68 18.01 1.98
CA LEU A 126 6.12 16.74 2.47
C LEU A 126 4.74 16.94 3.10
N ILE A 127 4.51 18.07 3.77
CA ILE A 127 3.17 18.43 4.31
C ILE A 127 2.21 18.75 3.17
N ARG A 128 2.67 19.44 2.13
CA ARG A 128 1.86 19.71 0.93
C ARG A 128 1.50 18.43 0.20
N ASP A 129 2.43 17.49 0.11
CA ASP A 129 2.20 16.15 -0.45
C ASP A 129 1.11 15.41 0.35
N ILE A 130 1.17 15.40 1.68
CA ILE A 130 0.09 14.83 2.52
C ILE A 130 -1.28 15.44 2.17
N LEU A 131 -1.32 16.75 1.94
CA LEU A 131 -2.56 17.50 1.77
C LEU A 131 -3.16 17.40 0.36
N TYR A 132 -2.37 17.17 -0.68
CA TYR A 132 -2.84 17.29 -2.06
C TYR A 132 -2.49 16.12 -2.97
N GLU A 133 -1.54 15.26 -2.61
CA GLU A 133 -1.14 14.12 -3.44
C GLU A 133 -2.26 13.07 -3.53
N ASP A 134 -2.26 12.33 -4.65
CA ASP A 134 -3.18 11.23 -4.87
C ASP A 134 -2.91 10.08 -3.89
N LEU A 135 -3.99 9.46 -3.42
CA LEU A 135 -3.93 8.38 -2.45
C LEU A 135 -3.43 7.11 -3.14
N SER A 136 -2.18 6.75 -2.88
CA SER A 136 -1.54 5.53 -3.33
C SER A 136 -0.86 4.83 -2.15
N ASN A 137 -0.48 3.57 -2.27
CA ASN A 137 0.36 2.92 -1.25
C ASN A 137 1.68 3.71 -1.01
N ARG A 138 2.23 4.38 -2.04
CA ARG A 138 3.39 5.30 -1.90
C ARG A 138 3.11 6.51 -1.01
N TYR A 139 1.86 6.97 -0.96
CA TYR A 139 1.45 8.05 -0.07
C TYR A 139 1.55 7.60 1.39
N LEU A 140 1.22 6.33 1.71
CA LEU A 140 1.37 5.80 3.07
C LEU A 140 2.84 5.77 3.51
N GLU A 141 3.77 5.42 2.64
CA GLU A 141 5.22 5.44 2.94
C GLU A 141 5.68 6.84 3.35
N LYS A 142 5.23 7.88 2.63
CA LYS A 142 5.50 9.28 2.99
C LYS A 142 4.87 9.66 4.33
N VAL A 143 3.63 9.24 4.58
CA VAL A 143 2.92 9.49 5.84
C VAL A 143 3.62 8.81 7.01
N THR A 144 3.98 7.54 6.88
CA THR A 144 4.66 6.77 7.95
C THR A 144 6.03 7.36 8.26
N TYR A 145 6.80 7.74 7.25
CA TYR A 145 8.06 8.46 7.44
C TYR A 145 7.88 9.77 8.24
N LEU A 146 6.79 10.49 8.02
CA LEU A 146 6.49 11.72 8.75
C LEU A 146 6.02 11.41 10.18
N LEU A 147 5.22 10.37 10.37
CA LEU A 147 4.77 9.95 11.70
C LEU A 147 5.93 9.52 12.60
N ASP A 148 6.95 8.85 12.05
CA ASP A 148 8.14 8.40 12.81
C ASP A 148 9.03 9.56 13.30
N ARG A 149 8.94 10.73 12.66
CA ARG A 149 9.73 11.93 12.99
C ARG A 149 8.99 12.91 13.91
N MET A 150 7.73 12.66 14.23
CA MET A 150 6.86 13.62 14.91
C MET A 150 6.55 13.22 16.35
N ASN A 151 6.24 14.23 17.19
CA ASN A 151 5.76 13.99 18.53
C ASN A 151 4.34 13.39 18.51
N GLU A 152 3.93 12.73 19.59
CA GLU A 152 2.64 12.03 19.65
C GLU A 152 1.45 12.94 19.29
N GLU A 153 1.42 14.18 19.82
CA GLU A 153 0.34 15.15 19.60
C GLU A 153 0.24 15.62 18.13
N GLU A 154 1.36 15.90 17.48
CA GLU A 154 1.39 16.34 16.09
C GLU A 154 1.05 15.18 15.13
N SER A 155 1.43 13.95 15.50
CA SER A 155 1.09 12.74 14.76
C SER A 155 -0.43 12.49 14.76
N LEU A 156 -1.16 12.86 15.84
CA LEU A 156 -2.61 12.72 15.91
C LEU A 156 -3.32 13.58 14.86
N LEU A 157 -2.84 14.80 14.62
CA LEU A 157 -3.41 15.71 13.63
C LEU A 157 -3.26 15.15 12.21
N ILE A 158 -2.07 14.64 11.88
CA ILE A 158 -1.80 14.03 10.57
C ILE A 158 -2.62 12.75 10.39
N LYS A 159 -2.66 11.88 11.42
CA LYS A 159 -3.51 10.68 11.43
C LYS A 159 -4.97 11.03 11.13
N ALA A 160 -5.51 12.05 11.80
CA ALA A 160 -6.87 12.51 11.56
C ALA A 160 -7.06 13.03 10.12
N LYS A 161 -6.10 13.78 9.58
CA LYS A 161 -6.18 14.31 8.21
C LYS A 161 -6.11 13.24 7.13
N VAL A 162 -5.25 12.23 7.31
CA VAL A 162 -5.16 11.07 6.41
C VAL A 162 -6.46 10.28 6.42
N VAL A 163 -7.04 10.06 7.60
CA VAL A 163 -8.35 9.40 7.75
C VAL A 163 -9.46 10.21 7.06
N GLU A 164 -9.49 11.53 7.21
CA GLU A 164 -10.44 12.41 6.52
C GLU A 164 -10.33 12.29 5.00
N ARG A 165 -9.11 12.39 4.44
CA ARG A 165 -8.87 12.26 2.98
C ARG A 165 -9.31 10.89 2.48
N MET A 166 -8.93 9.82 3.16
CA MET A 166 -9.26 8.46 2.72
C MET A 166 -10.76 8.20 2.80
N ARG A 167 -11.42 8.67 3.87
CA ARG A 167 -12.89 8.62 4.00
C ARG A 167 -13.56 9.32 2.82
N ASP A 168 -13.15 10.56 2.53
CA ASP A 168 -13.79 11.37 1.49
C ASP A 168 -13.55 10.78 0.10
N PHE A 169 -12.37 10.22 -0.14
CA PHE A 169 -12.07 9.46 -1.35
C PHE A 169 -12.98 8.24 -1.51
N VAL A 170 -13.05 7.35 -0.51
CA VAL A 170 -13.89 6.15 -0.56
C VAL A 170 -15.37 6.52 -0.77
N ILE A 171 -15.87 7.56 -0.08
CA ILE A 171 -17.23 8.06 -0.27
C ILE A 171 -17.44 8.58 -1.71
N ALA A 172 -16.49 9.33 -2.26
CA ALA A 172 -16.57 9.82 -3.64
C ALA A 172 -16.59 8.67 -4.65
N GLN A 173 -15.80 7.62 -4.42
CA GLN A 173 -15.77 6.41 -5.23
C GLN A 173 -17.10 5.64 -5.17
N ILE A 174 -17.65 5.43 -3.96
CA ILE A 174 -18.97 4.81 -3.77
C ILE A 174 -20.07 5.62 -4.44
N ARG A 175 -20.04 6.96 -4.34
CA ARG A 175 -21.01 7.85 -5.01
C ARG A 175 -20.92 7.76 -6.53
N THR A 176 -19.72 7.55 -7.06
CA THR A 176 -19.49 7.42 -8.51
C THR A 176 -20.25 6.23 -9.11
N LEU A 177 -20.39 5.12 -8.37
CA LEU A 177 -21.18 3.94 -8.78
C LEU A 177 -22.67 4.24 -9.01
N ARG A 178 -23.21 5.28 -8.36
CA ARG A 178 -24.60 5.71 -8.52
C ARG A 178 -24.79 6.76 -9.60
N ALA A 179 -23.80 7.63 -9.80
CA ALA A 179 -23.93 8.83 -10.61
C ALA A 179 -23.51 8.65 -12.08
N LYS A 180 -22.46 7.87 -12.35
CA LYS A 180 -21.88 7.74 -13.69
C LYS A 180 -22.06 6.31 -14.21
N PRO A 181 -22.19 6.10 -15.55
CA PRO A 181 -22.25 4.77 -16.15
C PRO A 181 -20.85 4.14 -16.22
N ILE A 182 -20.20 4.01 -15.06
CA ILE A 182 -18.86 3.43 -14.93
C ILE A 182 -19.00 1.95 -14.49
N SER A 183 -18.08 1.10 -14.95
CA SER A 183 -18.00 -0.29 -14.50
C SER A 183 -17.61 -0.35 -13.01
N SER A 184 -18.19 -1.28 -12.25
CA SER A 184 -17.79 -1.51 -10.86
C SER A 184 -16.29 -1.80 -10.74
N GLN A 185 -15.72 -2.49 -11.72
CA GLN A 185 -14.29 -2.84 -11.76
C GLN A 185 -13.36 -1.62 -11.80
N GLU A 186 -13.75 -0.56 -12.52
CA GLU A 186 -12.94 0.66 -12.59
C GLU A 186 -12.86 1.36 -11.23
N VAL A 187 -13.97 1.36 -10.48
CA VAL A 187 -14.00 1.91 -9.12
C VAL A 187 -13.20 1.02 -8.16
N GLN A 188 -13.31 -0.30 -8.31
CA GLN A 188 -12.57 -1.28 -7.52
C GLN A 188 -11.05 -1.16 -7.74
N ASN A 189 -10.59 -1.00 -8.98
CA ASN A 189 -9.16 -0.82 -9.29
C ASN A 189 -8.57 0.40 -8.60
N ARG A 190 -9.27 1.54 -8.63
CA ARG A 190 -8.86 2.77 -7.93
C ARG A 190 -8.86 2.62 -6.42
N LEU A 191 -9.77 1.82 -5.86
CA LEU A 191 -9.75 1.49 -4.43
C LEU A 191 -8.56 0.57 -4.11
N PHE A 192 -8.24 -0.37 -4.99
CA PHE A 192 -7.13 -1.30 -4.80
C PHE A 192 -5.76 -0.59 -4.73
N GLU A 193 -5.58 0.50 -5.46
CA GLU A 193 -4.35 1.34 -5.43
C GLU A 193 -4.06 1.97 -4.06
N CYS A 194 -5.06 2.06 -3.18
CA CYS A 194 -4.97 2.66 -1.84
C CYS A 194 -5.32 1.67 -0.73
N THR A 195 -5.08 0.37 -0.95
CA THR A 195 -5.34 -0.71 0.02
C THR A 195 -4.61 -0.46 1.35
N ASP A 196 -3.33 -0.08 1.32
CA ASP A 196 -2.53 0.09 2.54
C ASP A 196 -3.02 1.33 3.34
N VAL A 197 -3.46 2.36 2.62
CA VAL A 197 -4.06 3.57 3.22
C VAL A 197 -5.40 3.24 3.90
N PHE A 198 -6.20 2.36 3.30
CA PHE A 198 -7.44 1.90 3.92
C PHE A 198 -7.18 1.03 5.16
N GLN A 199 -6.17 0.17 5.12
CA GLN A 199 -5.74 -0.61 6.29
C GLN A 199 -5.30 0.31 7.44
N PHE A 200 -4.57 1.37 7.13
CA PHE A 200 -4.22 2.41 8.12
C PHE A 200 -5.47 3.10 8.69
N LEU A 201 -6.47 3.42 7.86
CA LEU A 201 -7.74 3.96 8.35
C LEU A 201 -8.44 2.98 9.29
N GLN A 202 -8.47 1.68 8.98
CA GLN A 202 -9.06 0.65 9.83
C GLN A 202 -8.34 0.51 11.17
N SER A 203 -7.01 0.64 11.19
CA SER A 203 -6.22 0.56 12.43
C SER A 203 -6.47 1.75 13.35
N GLN A 204 -6.67 2.95 12.78
CA GLN A 204 -6.94 4.16 13.57
C GLN A 204 -8.42 4.27 13.99
N GLN A 205 -9.36 3.96 13.09
CA GLN A 205 -10.80 4.10 13.30
C GLN A 205 -11.60 2.90 12.74
N PRO A 206 -11.67 1.78 13.48
CA PRO A 206 -12.32 0.56 12.99
C PRO A 206 -13.82 0.75 12.72
N LYS A 207 -14.51 1.56 13.53
CA LYS A 207 -15.93 1.88 13.35
C LYS A 207 -16.21 2.57 12.01
N LEU A 208 -15.34 3.51 11.61
CA LEU A 208 -15.48 4.22 10.33
C LEU A 208 -15.23 3.26 9.16
N GLY A 209 -14.20 2.41 9.26
CA GLY A 209 -13.94 1.37 8.26
C GLY A 209 -15.14 0.45 8.03
N GLN A 210 -15.78 -0.02 9.10
CA GLN A 210 -17.00 -0.84 9.02
C GLN A 210 -18.18 -0.09 8.38
N GLN A 211 -18.37 1.20 8.71
CA GLN A 211 -19.41 2.02 8.09
C GLN A 211 -19.19 2.20 6.58
N LEU A 212 -17.94 2.42 6.16
CA LEU A 212 -17.59 2.54 4.73
C LEU A 212 -17.80 1.21 4.00
N GLN A 213 -17.43 0.11 4.62
CA GLN A 213 -17.69 -1.24 4.10
C GLN A 213 -19.19 -1.49 3.91
N TYR A 214 -20.01 -1.23 4.93
CA TYR A 214 -21.46 -1.39 4.83
C TYR A 214 -22.09 -0.46 3.78
N ALA A 215 -21.61 0.78 3.67
CA ALA A 215 -22.06 1.73 2.66
C ALA A 215 -21.72 1.25 1.23
N TYR A 216 -20.56 0.63 1.06
CA TYR A 216 -20.15 -0.02 -0.19
C TYR A 216 -21.07 -1.20 -0.52
N GLN A 217 -21.24 -2.16 0.41
CA GLN A 217 -22.09 -3.33 0.24
C GLN A 217 -23.55 -2.94 -0.11
N SER A 218 -24.10 -1.96 0.60
CA SER A 218 -25.45 -1.43 0.35
C SER A 218 -25.57 -0.79 -1.04
N THR A 219 -24.51 -0.10 -1.50
CA THR A 219 -24.48 0.51 -2.83
C THR A 219 -24.32 -0.55 -3.92
N MET A 220 -23.51 -1.59 -3.69
CA MET A 220 -23.37 -2.70 -4.63
C MET A 220 -24.65 -3.53 -4.75
N ARG A 221 -25.39 -3.75 -3.65
CA ARG A 221 -26.73 -4.36 -3.71
C ARG A 221 -27.64 -3.61 -4.67
N TRP A 222 -27.71 -2.29 -4.53
CA TRP A 222 -28.49 -1.44 -5.45
C TRP A 222 -27.97 -1.50 -6.89
N TYR A 223 -26.65 -1.41 -7.08
CA TYR A 223 -25.99 -1.41 -8.39
C TYR A 223 -26.30 -2.70 -9.15
N TYR A 224 -26.03 -3.86 -8.56
CA TYR A 224 -26.27 -5.15 -9.19
C TYR A 224 -27.75 -5.40 -9.43
N ARG A 225 -28.63 -5.06 -8.48
CA ARG A 225 -30.08 -5.13 -8.69
C ARG A 225 -30.51 -4.35 -9.94
N SER A 226 -30.05 -3.10 -10.08
CA SER A 226 -30.42 -2.25 -11.22
C SER A 226 -29.89 -2.79 -12.56
N LYS A 227 -28.62 -3.22 -12.58
CA LYS A 227 -27.97 -3.74 -13.79
C LYS A 227 -28.55 -5.08 -14.23
N PHE A 228 -28.73 -6.02 -13.30
CA PHE A 228 -29.32 -7.31 -13.61
C PHE A 228 -30.80 -7.22 -13.99
N ALA A 229 -31.58 -6.30 -13.41
CA ALA A 229 -32.95 -6.08 -13.86
C ALA A 229 -33.00 -5.67 -15.35
N LYS A 230 -32.12 -4.77 -15.79
CA LYS A 230 -32.01 -4.38 -17.21
C LYS A 230 -31.52 -5.52 -18.08
N TYR A 231 -30.55 -6.29 -17.60
CA TYR A 231 -30.00 -7.41 -18.36
C TYR A 231 -31.02 -8.53 -18.53
N ILE A 232 -31.72 -8.93 -17.46
CA ILE A 232 -32.80 -9.92 -17.51
C ILE A 232 -33.90 -9.47 -18.47
N TYR A 233 -34.32 -8.21 -18.41
CA TYR A 233 -35.28 -7.66 -19.36
C TYR A 233 -34.82 -7.78 -20.82
N SER A 234 -33.53 -7.55 -21.12
CA SER A 234 -32.98 -7.77 -22.46
C SER A 234 -32.96 -9.25 -22.86
N LEU A 235 -32.73 -10.17 -21.91
CA LEU A 235 -32.78 -11.61 -22.16
C LEU A 235 -34.21 -12.13 -22.35
N GLU A 236 -35.20 -11.53 -21.69
CA GLU A 236 -36.62 -11.86 -21.86
C GLU A 236 -37.13 -11.56 -23.27
N LYS A 237 -36.56 -10.53 -23.92
CA LYS A 237 -36.88 -10.16 -25.31
C LYS A 237 -36.27 -11.09 -26.35
N LEU A 238 -35.26 -11.89 -25.99
CA LEU A 238 -34.62 -12.79 -26.95
C LEU A 238 -35.64 -13.81 -27.48
N PRO A 239 -35.70 -14.03 -28.80
CA PRO A 239 -36.54 -15.08 -29.36
C PRO A 239 -36.06 -16.45 -28.85
N ARG A 240 -37.00 -17.27 -28.39
CA ARG A 240 -36.71 -18.59 -27.80
C ARG A 240 -37.28 -19.69 -28.68
N ARG A 241 -36.50 -20.75 -28.87
CA ARG A 241 -37.00 -22.03 -29.39
C ARG A 241 -37.76 -22.71 -28.27
N HIS A 242 -39.09 -22.60 -28.31
CA HIS A 242 -39.96 -23.24 -27.34
C HIS A 242 -40.52 -24.53 -27.93
N LEU A 243 -40.36 -25.63 -27.19
CA LEU A 243 -40.93 -26.93 -27.55
C LEU A 243 -42.14 -27.19 -26.63
N GLU A 244 -43.35 -27.10 -27.17
CA GLU A 244 -44.59 -27.33 -26.41
C GLU A 244 -45.00 -28.81 -26.39
N VAL A 245 -44.57 -29.57 -27.40
CA VAL A 245 -44.96 -30.98 -27.61
C VAL A 245 -43.85 -31.91 -27.12
N SER A 246 -44.19 -33.18 -26.85
CA SER A 246 -43.19 -34.21 -26.51
C SER A 246 -42.07 -34.27 -27.55
N ILE A 247 -40.86 -34.53 -27.09
CA ILE A 247 -39.67 -34.61 -27.96
C ILE A 247 -39.81 -35.69 -29.05
N PHE A 248 -40.63 -36.73 -28.82
CA PHE A 248 -40.90 -37.80 -29.77
C PHE A 248 -41.85 -37.38 -30.90
N ASP A 249 -42.70 -36.37 -30.65
CA ASP A 249 -43.58 -35.80 -31.66
C ASP A 249 -42.83 -34.81 -32.58
N SER A 250 -41.58 -34.48 -32.26
CA SER A 250 -40.72 -33.56 -33.02
C SER A 250 -39.36 -34.19 -33.38
N PRO A 251 -39.30 -35.08 -34.40
CA PRO A 251 -38.10 -35.83 -34.77
C PRO A 251 -36.87 -34.96 -35.04
N ASN A 252 -37.07 -33.81 -35.70
CA ASN A 252 -36.00 -32.87 -36.06
C ASN A 252 -35.37 -32.20 -34.83
N TYR A 253 -36.03 -32.25 -33.67
CA TYR A 253 -35.50 -31.68 -32.45
C TYR A 253 -34.41 -32.56 -31.83
N LEU A 254 -34.53 -33.89 -31.95
CA LEU A 254 -33.56 -34.86 -31.42
C LEU A 254 -32.20 -34.74 -32.11
N SER A 255 -32.15 -34.40 -33.40
CA SER A 255 -30.89 -34.23 -34.14
C SER A 255 -30.10 -32.98 -33.74
N THR A 256 -30.74 -32.01 -33.06
CA THR A 256 -30.06 -30.80 -32.57
C THR A 256 -29.26 -31.02 -31.29
N PHE A 257 -29.33 -32.21 -30.69
CA PHE A 257 -28.65 -32.50 -29.42
C PHE A 257 -27.14 -32.22 -29.47
N GLU A 258 -26.46 -32.61 -30.55
CA GLU A 258 -24.99 -32.51 -30.60
C GLU A 258 -24.50 -31.06 -30.58
N SER A 259 -25.16 -30.16 -31.33
CA SER A 259 -24.82 -28.74 -31.32
C SER A 259 -25.15 -28.10 -29.97
N ARG A 260 -26.23 -28.54 -29.32
CA ARG A 260 -26.62 -28.07 -27.99
C ARG A 260 -25.67 -28.57 -26.90
N PHE A 261 -25.13 -29.78 -27.02
CA PHE A 261 -24.21 -30.36 -26.05
C PHE A 261 -22.90 -29.55 -25.90
N GLN A 262 -22.46 -28.88 -26.97
CA GLN A 262 -21.29 -27.99 -26.95
C GLN A 262 -21.43 -26.81 -25.98
N ILE A 263 -22.65 -26.53 -25.49
CA ILE A 263 -22.88 -25.47 -24.51
C ILE A 263 -22.15 -25.71 -23.18
N LEU A 264 -21.94 -26.97 -22.80
CA LEU A 264 -21.27 -27.33 -21.56
C LEU A 264 -19.80 -26.93 -21.56
N THR A 265 -19.19 -26.87 -22.74
CA THR A 265 -17.79 -26.48 -22.98
C THR A 265 -17.66 -25.05 -23.50
N ASN A 266 -18.76 -24.33 -23.70
CA ASN A 266 -18.71 -22.97 -24.22
C ASN A 266 -17.98 -22.06 -23.22
N THR A 267 -16.97 -21.32 -23.69
CA THR A 267 -16.20 -20.35 -22.90
C THR A 267 -16.35 -18.91 -23.41
N ASP A 268 -17.30 -18.67 -24.30
CA ASP A 268 -17.48 -17.36 -24.94
C ASP A 268 -17.97 -16.30 -23.92
N ALA A 269 -17.70 -15.03 -24.21
CA ALA A 269 -18.20 -13.95 -23.38
C ALA A 269 -19.75 -13.90 -23.38
N CYS A 270 -20.33 -13.39 -22.28
CA CYS A 270 -21.78 -13.18 -22.20
C CYS A 270 -22.26 -12.20 -23.28
N ILE A 271 -23.48 -12.41 -23.78
CA ILE A 271 -24.13 -11.47 -24.71
C ILE A 271 -24.40 -10.14 -23.97
N PRO A 272 -23.88 -9.01 -24.46
CA PRO A 272 -24.22 -7.69 -23.92
C PRO A 272 -25.71 -7.36 -24.11
N SER A 273 -26.29 -6.60 -23.17
CA SER A 273 -27.71 -6.21 -23.23
C SER A 273 -28.11 -5.53 -24.55
N GLN A 274 -27.22 -4.71 -25.15
CA GLN A 274 -27.53 -4.03 -26.41
C GLN A 274 -27.62 -5.00 -27.60
N LEU A 275 -26.81 -6.06 -27.59
CA LEU A 275 -26.84 -7.07 -28.65
C LEU A 275 -28.02 -8.03 -28.47
N ALA A 276 -28.43 -8.28 -27.22
CA ALA A 276 -29.60 -9.13 -26.95
C ALA A 276 -30.88 -8.59 -27.61
N GLU A 277 -31.06 -7.26 -27.73
CA GLU A 277 -32.26 -6.67 -28.32
C GLU A 277 -32.31 -6.74 -29.85
N THR A 278 -31.18 -6.92 -30.54
CA THR A 278 -31.11 -6.92 -32.02
C THR A 278 -31.11 -8.31 -32.63
N ILE A 279 -30.96 -9.36 -31.82
CA ILE A 279 -30.88 -10.73 -32.32
C ILE A 279 -32.28 -11.25 -32.70
N THR A 280 -32.41 -11.65 -33.96
CA THR A 280 -33.64 -12.23 -34.51
C THR A 280 -33.64 -13.76 -34.52
N VAL A 281 -32.46 -14.38 -34.35
CA VAL A 281 -32.30 -15.85 -34.38
C VAL A 281 -32.76 -16.44 -33.04
N PRO A 282 -33.68 -17.42 -33.04
CA PRO A 282 -34.17 -17.99 -31.80
C PRO A 282 -33.11 -18.90 -31.16
N TYR A 283 -32.85 -18.68 -29.86
CA TYR A 283 -31.95 -19.49 -29.04
C TYR A 283 -32.68 -20.56 -28.25
N THR A 284 -31.96 -21.59 -27.83
CA THR A 284 -32.49 -22.60 -26.91
C THR A 284 -32.55 -22.08 -25.48
N ILE A 285 -33.45 -22.63 -24.67
CA ILE A 285 -33.73 -22.15 -23.31
C ILE A 285 -32.48 -22.26 -22.43
N GLU A 286 -31.73 -23.36 -22.52
CA GLU A 286 -30.50 -23.56 -21.77
C GLU A 286 -29.40 -22.54 -22.13
N PHE A 287 -29.37 -22.09 -23.39
CA PHE A 287 -28.44 -21.07 -23.82
C PHE A 287 -28.78 -19.71 -23.22
N VAL A 288 -30.05 -19.32 -23.25
CA VAL A 288 -30.49 -18.07 -22.64
C VAL A 288 -30.19 -18.07 -21.13
N PHE A 289 -30.45 -19.18 -20.44
CA PHE A 289 -30.15 -19.29 -19.01
C PHE A 289 -28.65 -19.27 -18.72
N LEU A 290 -27.83 -19.91 -19.56
CA LEU A 290 -26.36 -19.87 -19.45
C LEU A 290 -25.86 -18.42 -19.43
N GLN A 291 -26.39 -17.56 -20.30
CA GLN A 291 -25.97 -16.14 -20.36
C GLN A 291 -26.22 -15.41 -19.03
N LEU A 292 -27.33 -15.70 -18.35
CA LEU A 292 -27.61 -15.14 -17.03
C LEU A 292 -26.70 -15.74 -15.95
N LEU A 293 -26.60 -17.06 -15.91
CA LEU A 293 -25.83 -17.78 -14.89
C LEU A 293 -24.34 -17.41 -14.95
N ARG A 294 -23.77 -17.30 -16.14
CA ARG A 294 -22.38 -16.84 -16.36
C ARG A 294 -22.19 -15.42 -15.87
N ALA A 295 -23.06 -14.49 -16.27
CA ALA A 295 -22.96 -13.10 -15.84
C ALA A 295 -23.04 -12.96 -14.31
N ILE A 296 -23.91 -13.73 -13.63
CA ILE A 296 -23.99 -13.74 -12.17
C ILE A 296 -22.70 -14.29 -11.56
N SER A 297 -22.23 -15.45 -12.04
CA SER A 297 -21.02 -16.11 -11.51
C SER A 297 -19.77 -15.24 -11.65
N ASP A 298 -19.56 -14.63 -12.82
CA ASP A 298 -18.37 -13.82 -13.10
C ASP A 298 -18.36 -12.54 -12.24
N ASN A 299 -19.51 -11.86 -12.16
CA ASN A 299 -19.62 -10.64 -11.34
C ASN A 299 -19.51 -10.92 -9.85
N LEU A 300 -20.12 -12.01 -9.37
CA LEU A 300 -19.99 -12.42 -7.98
C LEU A 300 -18.55 -12.78 -7.64
N THR A 301 -17.85 -13.48 -8.53
CA THR A 301 -16.43 -13.84 -8.33
C THR A 301 -15.56 -12.61 -8.18
N VAL A 302 -15.69 -11.64 -9.10
CA VAL A 302 -14.93 -10.39 -9.03
C VAL A 302 -15.23 -9.61 -7.76
N GLU A 303 -16.52 -9.49 -7.40
CA GLU A 303 -16.94 -8.80 -6.18
C GLU A 303 -16.42 -9.49 -4.92
N TYR A 304 -16.46 -10.83 -4.91
CA TYR A 304 -15.98 -11.65 -3.81
C TYR A 304 -14.49 -11.43 -3.55
N LEU A 305 -13.68 -11.56 -4.60
CA LEU A 305 -12.24 -11.37 -4.52
C LEU A 305 -11.88 -9.94 -4.13
N PHE A 306 -12.59 -8.94 -4.66
CA PHE A 306 -12.37 -7.54 -4.30
C PHE A 306 -12.64 -7.29 -2.82
N VAL A 307 -13.82 -7.68 -2.32
CA VAL A 307 -14.18 -7.39 -0.93
C VAL A 307 -13.28 -8.14 0.06
N VAL A 308 -12.99 -9.41 -0.22
CA VAL A 308 -12.05 -10.19 0.61
C VAL A 308 -10.66 -9.57 0.59
N GLY A 309 -10.16 -9.15 -0.57
CA GLY A 309 -8.84 -8.53 -0.69
C GLY A 309 -8.76 -7.16 -0.02
N PHE A 310 -9.70 -6.25 -0.35
CA PHE A 310 -9.64 -4.85 0.07
C PHE A 310 -10.16 -4.61 1.49
N PHE A 311 -11.29 -5.19 1.88
CA PHE A 311 -11.90 -4.94 3.19
C PHE A 311 -11.43 -5.90 4.29
N TYR A 312 -11.15 -7.15 3.94
CA TYR A 312 -10.80 -8.21 4.90
C TYR A 312 -9.32 -8.61 4.88
N GLN A 313 -8.51 -8.11 3.93
CA GLN A 313 -7.09 -8.46 3.80
C GLN A 313 -6.85 -9.99 3.71
N GLY A 314 -7.80 -10.72 3.14
CA GLY A 314 -7.78 -12.19 3.07
C GLY A 314 -8.23 -12.92 4.34
N ASN A 315 -8.41 -12.23 5.47
CA ASN A 315 -8.83 -12.83 6.75
C ASN A 315 -10.36 -12.82 6.92
N GLU A 316 -11.07 -13.22 5.88
CA GLU A 316 -12.53 -13.28 5.91
C GLU A 316 -13.00 -14.56 6.62
N THR A 317 -13.93 -14.41 7.56
CA THR A 317 -14.51 -15.53 8.35
C THR A 317 -16.01 -15.73 8.15
N ASN A 318 -16.70 -14.82 7.45
CA ASN A 318 -18.15 -14.84 7.29
C ASN A 318 -18.56 -14.27 5.92
N HIS A 319 -19.07 -15.14 5.06
CA HIS A 319 -19.48 -14.85 3.69
C HIS A 319 -20.92 -14.30 3.54
N ALA A 320 -21.65 -14.09 4.64
CA ALA A 320 -23.06 -13.69 4.59
C ALA A 320 -23.29 -12.38 3.81
N TRP A 321 -22.33 -11.46 3.86
CA TRP A 321 -22.39 -10.19 3.14
C TRP A 321 -22.48 -10.38 1.62
N ALA A 322 -21.87 -11.43 1.06
CA ALA A 322 -21.87 -11.69 -0.38
C ALA A 322 -23.26 -12.13 -0.84
N THR A 323 -23.88 -13.04 -0.09
CA THR A 323 -25.29 -13.45 -0.30
C THR A 323 -26.22 -12.25 -0.18
N GLU A 324 -25.94 -11.37 0.78
CA GLU A 324 -26.68 -10.15 1.00
C GLU A 324 -26.59 -9.15 -0.16
N ILE A 325 -25.43 -8.97 -0.80
CA ILE A 325 -25.30 -8.09 -1.98
C ILE A 325 -26.14 -8.62 -3.14
N PHE A 326 -26.11 -9.93 -3.37
CA PHE A 326 -26.73 -10.56 -4.54
C PHE A 326 -28.14 -11.10 -4.31
N GLN A 327 -28.71 -10.97 -3.10
CA GLN A 327 -30.02 -11.55 -2.74
C GLN A 327 -31.13 -11.20 -3.74
N ASP A 328 -31.23 -9.93 -4.15
CA ASP A 328 -32.22 -9.48 -5.13
C ASP A 328 -31.95 -10.10 -6.52
N VAL A 329 -30.69 -10.27 -6.90
CA VAL A 329 -30.28 -10.91 -8.16
C VAL A 329 -30.62 -12.39 -8.15
N PHE A 330 -30.41 -13.08 -7.04
CA PHE A 330 -30.79 -14.47 -6.85
C PHE A 330 -32.29 -14.67 -6.97
N LYS A 331 -33.09 -13.76 -6.39
CA LYS A 331 -34.54 -13.78 -6.56
C LYS A 331 -34.93 -13.60 -8.02
N MET A 332 -34.43 -12.57 -8.70
CA MET A 332 -34.71 -12.35 -10.13
C MET A 332 -34.25 -13.52 -11.00
N SER A 333 -33.15 -14.19 -10.65
CA SER A 333 -32.66 -15.39 -11.33
C SER A 333 -33.61 -16.57 -11.20
N LYS A 334 -34.24 -16.79 -10.02
CA LYS A 334 -35.27 -17.82 -9.83
C LYS A 334 -36.54 -17.50 -10.62
N ASP A 335 -36.98 -16.24 -10.57
CA ASP A 335 -38.17 -15.78 -11.29
C ASP A 335 -37.97 -15.94 -12.81
N PHE A 336 -36.79 -15.58 -13.32
CA PHE A 336 -36.43 -15.77 -14.72
C PHE A 336 -36.35 -17.25 -15.11
N LEU A 337 -35.79 -18.11 -14.24
CA LEU A 337 -35.76 -19.56 -14.48
C LEU A 337 -37.19 -20.13 -14.59
N ALA A 338 -38.09 -19.71 -13.70
CA ALA A 338 -39.50 -20.11 -13.76
C ALA A 338 -40.14 -19.64 -15.08
N PHE A 339 -39.90 -18.38 -15.47
CA PHE A 339 -40.41 -17.82 -16.72
C PHE A 339 -39.97 -18.61 -17.97
N ILE A 340 -38.69 -18.97 -18.08
CA ILE A 340 -38.19 -19.67 -19.27
C ILE A 340 -38.54 -21.17 -19.29
N THR A 341 -38.82 -21.77 -18.13
CA THR A 341 -39.17 -23.19 -18.00
C THR A 341 -40.68 -23.43 -17.98
N ASP A 342 -41.49 -22.39 -17.85
CA ASP A 342 -42.94 -22.52 -17.94
C ASP A 342 -43.37 -23.02 -19.32
N GLY A 343 -44.31 -23.97 -19.35
CA GLY A 343 -44.82 -24.58 -20.57
C GLY A 343 -43.86 -25.45 -21.39
N THR A 344 -42.57 -25.57 -21.03
CA THR A 344 -41.61 -26.30 -21.85
C THR A 344 -41.76 -27.82 -21.74
N SER A 345 -41.74 -28.52 -22.87
CA SER A 345 -41.68 -29.99 -22.97
C SER A 345 -40.27 -30.51 -23.31
N ASP A 346 -39.25 -29.65 -23.26
CA ASP A 346 -37.88 -30.01 -23.61
C ASP A 346 -37.07 -30.59 -22.43
N VAL A 347 -37.01 -31.93 -22.37
CA VAL A 347 -36.21 -32.66 -21.37
C VAL A 347 -34.71 -32.36 -21.46
N TYR A 348 -34.17 -32.14 -22.67
CA TYR A 348 -32.73 -31.86 -22.83
C TYR A 348 -32.37 -30.48 -22.34
N ALA A 349 -33.20 -29.46 -22.58
CA ALA A 349 -32.95 -28.11 -22.06
C ALA A 349 -32.79 -28.14 -20.53
N ILE A 350 -33.75 -28.74 -19.84
CA ILE A 350 -33.73 -28.82 -18.37
C ILE A 350 -32.50 -29.58 -17.87
N LEU A 351 -32.17 -30.73 -18.49
CA LEU A 351 -31.01 -31.52 -18.07
C LEU A 351 -29.68 -30.82 -18.35
N LEU A 352 -29.58 -30.07 -19.46
CA LEU A 352 -28.43 -29.24 -19.78
C LEU A 352 -28.27 -28.10 -18.77
N ILE A 353 -29.36 -27.42 -18.37
CA ILE A 353 -29.33 -26.40 -17.32
C ILE A 353 -28.84 -27.01 -16.00
N ILE A 354 -29.36 -28.17 -15.60
CA ILE A 354 -28.90 -28.89 -14.40
C ILE A 354 -27.40 -29.18 -14.47
N LYS A 355 -26.89 -29.62 -15.64
CA LYS A 355 -25.45 -29.89 -15.82
C LYS A 355 -24.61 -28.62 -15.80
N LEU A 356 -25.09 -27.54 -16.41
CA LEU A 356 -24.45 -26.22 -16.34
C LEU A 356 -24.31 -25.78 -14.88
N ILE A 357 -25.38 -25.87 -14.08
CA ILE A 357 -25.34 -25.50 -12.67
C ILE A 357 -24.27 -26.29 -11.92
N HIS A 358 -24.19 -27.61 -12.09
CA HIS A 358 -23.13 -28.41 -11.47
C HIS A 358 -21.72 -28.01 -11.94
N ASN A 359 -21.54 -27.70 -13.23
CA ASN A 359 -20.25 -27.22 -13.75
C ASN A 359 -19.85 -25.87 -13.12
N PHE A 360 -20.81 -24.98 -12.84
CA PHE A 360 -20.55 -23.74 -12.12
C PHE A 360 -20.24 -24.00 -10.64
N GLN A 361 -20.96 -24.89 -9.96
CA GLN A 361 -20.65 -25.29 -8.58
C GLN A 361 -19.23 -25.83 -8.46
N GLN A 362 -18.82 -26.74 -9.36
CA GLN A 362 -17.47 -27.27 -9.38
C GLN A 362 -16.41 -26.17 -9.53
N ARG A 363 -16.59 -25.26 -10.49
CA ARG A 363 -15.66 -24.13 -10.69
C ARG A 363 -15.58 -23.21 -9.48
N LEU A 364 -16.68 -22.99 -8.77
CA LEU A 364 -16.71 -22.13 -7.59
C LEU A 364 -16.05 -22.80 -6.39
N HIS A 365 -16.22 -24.12 -6.24
CA HIS A 365 -15.49 -24.90 -5.25
C HIS A 365 -13.98 -24.90 -5.50
N GLU A 366 -13.55 -25.05 -6.76
CA GLU A 366 -12.14 -24.96 -7.16
C GLU A 366 -11.54 -23.57 -6.84
N ASN A 367 -12.36 -22.51 -6.94
CA ASN A 367 -11.94 -21.13 -6.61
C ASN A 367 -12.20 -20.74 -5.14
N HIS A 368 -12.70 -21.66 -4.30
CA HIS A 368 -13.06 -21.40 -2.89
C HIS A 368 -14.05 -20.23 -2.66
N ILE A 369 -15.11 -20.15 -3.48
CA ILE A 369 -16.14 -19.11 -3.39
C ILE A 369 -17.50 -19.71 -2.99
N PRO A 370 -17.90 -19.66 -1.71
CA PRO A 370 -19.10 -20.34 -1.21
C PRO A 370 -20.41 -19.56 -1.42
N ALA A 371 -20.35 -18.26 -1.75
CA ALA A 371 -21.50 -17.36 -1.70
C ALA A 371 -22.64 -17.68 -2.68
N LEU A 372 -22.39 -18.49 -3.72
CA LEU A 372 -23.38 -18.83 -4.75
C LEU A 372 -23.99 -20.22 -4.55
N ASP A 373 -23.41 -21.08 -3.70
CA ASP A 373 -23.77 -22.50 -3.60
C ASP A 373 -25.22 -22.72 -3.19
N ASP A 374 -25.71 -21.99 -2.18
CA ASP A 374 -27.10 -22.08 -1.71
C ASP A 374 -28.10 -21.68 -2.80
N HIS A 375 -27.77 -20.66 -3.61
CA HIS A 375 -28.61 -20.25 -4.72
C HIS A 375 -28.64 -21.33 -5.81
N LEU A 376 -27.49 -21.88 -6.19
CA LEU A 376 -27.39 -22.96 -7.19
C LEU A 376 -28.16 -24.20 -6.73
N ASN A 377 -28.03 -24.59 -5.47
CA ASN A 377 -28.81 -25.67 -4.87
C ASN A 377 -30.31 -25.40 -4.93
N SER A 378 -30.73 -24.16 -4.65
CA SER A 378 -32.14 -23.78 -4.78
C SER A 378 -32.64 -23.87 -6.23
N LEU A 379 -31.83 -23.52 -7.23
CA LEU A 379 -32.21 -23.68 -8.65
C LEU A 379 -32.37 -25.17 -9.00
N LEU A 380 -31.46 -26.03 -8.53
CA LEU A 380 -31.55 -27.48 -8.71
C LEU A 380 -32.84 -28.06 -8.09
N LEU A 381 -33.21 -27.61 -6.88
CA LEU A 381 -34.46 -28.05 -6.22
C LEU A 381 -35.71 -27.71 -7.03
N THR A 382 -35.70 -26.63 -7.80
CA THR A 382 -36.79 -26.28 -8.73
C THR A 382 -36.76 -27.12 -10.00
N LEU A 383 -35.57 -27.43 -10.53
CA LEU A 383 -35.41 -28.09 -11.84
C LEU A 383 -35.68 -29.59 -11.81
N TRP A 384 -35.30 -30.30 -10.73
CA TRP A 384 -35.47 -31.76 -10.64
C TRP A 384 -36.93 -32.24 -10.73
N PRO A 385 -37.91 -31.59 -10.06
CA PRO A 385 -39.33 -31.90 -10.23
C PRO A 385 -39.81 -31.68 -11.68
N ILE A 386 -39.40 -30.57 -12.30
CA ILE A 386 -39.74 -30.25 -13.70
C ILE A 386 -39.20 -31.35 -14.61
N PHE A 387 -37.91 -31.69 -14.48
CA PHE A 387 -37.29 -32.76 -15.25
C PHE A 387 -38.05 -34.09 -15.12
N SER A 388 -38.41 -34.48 -13.90
CA SER A 388 -39.14 -35.72 -13.63
C SER A 388 -40.49 -35.75 -14.36
N LYS A 389 -41.26 -34.65 -14.27
CA LYS A 389 -42.54 -34.50 -14.97
C LYS A 389 -42.37 -34.61 -16.49
N LEU A 390 -41.35 -33.99 -17.07
CA LEU A 390 -41.11 -34.03 -18.51
C LEU A 390 -40.69 -35.41 -19.00
N VAL A 391 -39.92 -36.15 -18.21
CA VAL A 391 -39.58 -37.55 -18.50
C VAL A 391 -40.85 -38.40 -18.53
N ASP A 392 -41.79 -38.19 -17.61
CA ASP A 392 -43.08 -38.90 -17.61
C ASP A 392 -43.93 -38.62 -18.84
N LEU A 393 -44.06 -37.34 -19.21
CA LEU A 393 -44.77 -36.94 -20.43
C LEU A 393 -44.20 -37.63 -21.66
N ASN A 394 -42.87 -37.68 -21.77
CA ASN A 394 -42.18 -38.37 -22.86
C ASN A 394 -42.36 -39.88 -22.82
N CYS A 395 -42.40 -40.50 -21.63
CA CYS A 395 -42.71 -41.92 -21.49
C CYS A 395 -44.13 -42.25 -21.95
N ASP A 396 -45.10 -41.39 -21.63
CA ASP A 396 -46.49 -41.59 -22.05
C ASP A 396 -46.68 -41.33 -23.54
N ALA A 397 -45.97 -40.37 -24.13
CA ALA A 397 -45.92 -40.19 -25.58
C ALA A 397 -45.39 -41.44 -26.29
N LEU A 398 -44.28 -42.03 -25.80
CA LEU A 398 -43.75 -43.28 -26.35
C LEU A 398 -44.77 -44.42 -26.30
N LYS A 399 -45.50 -44.59 -25.19
CA LYS A 399 -46.52 -45.64 -25.07
C LYS A 399 -47.62 -45.51 -26.12
N LYS A 400 -48.01 -44.28 -26.49
CA LYS A 400 -49.03 -44.02 -27.52
C LYS A 400 -48.54 -44.43 -28.92
N HIS A 401 -47.25 -44.28 -29.20
CA HIS A 401 -46.68 -44.54 -30.52
C HIS A 401 -46.21 -45.99 -30.74
N ILE A 402 -46.22 -46.85 -29.71
CA ILE A 402 -45.85 -48.26 -29.85
C ILE A 402 -47.04 -49.04 -30.47
N PRO A 403 -46.90 -49.59 -31.69
CA PRO A 403 -47.95 -50.41 -32.30
C PRO A 403 -48.11 -51.73 -31.54
N ARG A 404 -49.36 -52.19 -31.37
CA ARG A 404 -49.69 -53.46 -30.69
C ARG A 404 -49.24 -54.70 -31.46
N THR A 405 -49.01 -54.59 -32.77
CA THR A 405 -48.55 -55.70 -33.63
C THR A 405 -47.41 -55.23 -34.56
N PRO A 406 -46.28 -55.96 -34.65
CA PRO A 406 -45.20 -55.61 -35.57
C PRO A 406 -45.59 -55.97 -37.01
N LYS A 407 -45.59 -54.98 -37.90
CA LYS A 407 -45.95 -55.15 -39.33
C LYS A 407 -44.74 -55.46 -40.25
N SER A 408 -43.51 -55.32 -39.75
CA SER A 408 -42.26 -55.45 -40.52
C SER A 408 -41.08 -55.74 -39.60
N LEU A 409 -40.00 -56.32 -40.14
CA LEU A 409 -38.69 -56.46 -39.46
C LEU A 409 -37.88 -55.14 -39.43
N VAL A 410 -38.32 -54.10 -40.14
CA VAL A 410 -37.66 -52.79 -40.13
C VAL A 410 -37.90 -52.10 -38.77
N PRO A 411 -36.86 -51.51 -38.14
CA PRO A 411 -37.03 -50.76 -36.90
C PRO A 411 -38.05 -49.64 -37.06
N LEU A 412 -39.04 -49.60 -36.17
CA LEU A 412 -40.05 -48.55 -36.14
C LEU A 412 -39.37 -47.18 -35.95
N ASN A 413 -39.94 -46.13 -36.55
CA ASN A 413 -39.44 -44.76 -36.40
C ASN A 413 -39.30 -44.37 -34.90
N VAL A 414 -40.26 -44.77 -34.07
CA VAL A 414 -40.26 -44.58 -32.62
C VAL A 414 -39.07 -45.26 -31.95
N THR A 415 -38.67 -46.45 -32.43
CA THR A 415 -37.49 -47.17 -31.92
C THR A 415 -36.20 -46.42 -32.26
N GLN A 416 -36.10 -45.85 -33.46
CA GLN A 416 -34.95 -45.04 -33.87
C GLN A 416 -34.87 -43.73 -33.07
N GLN A 417 -35.99 -43.02 -32.92
CA GLN A 417 -36.08 -41.81 -32.10
C GLN A 417 -35.76 -42.08 -30.62
N PHE A 418 -36.23 -43.20 -30.06
CA PHE A 418 -35.90 -43.62 -28.72
C PHE A 418 -34.40 -43.91 -28.55
N ALA A 419 -33.78 -44.58 -29.52
CA ALA A 419 -32.35 -44.84 -29.50
C ALA A 419 -31.53 -43.54 -29.50
N LEU A 420 -31.91 -42.56 -30.34
CA LEU A 420 -31.29 -41.23 -30.36
C LEU A 420 -31.49 -40.48 -29.04
N PHE A 421 -32.71 -40.51 -28.50
CA PHE A 421 -33.02 -39.89 -27.21
C PHE A 421 -32.19 -40.50 -26.06
N TYR A 422 -32.13 -41.83 -26.00
CA TYR A 422 -31.40 -42.53 -24.96
C TYR A 422 -29.89 -42.32 -25.07
N SER A 423 -29.34 -42.28 -26.29
CA SER A 423 -27.93 -41.96 -26.54
C SER A 423 -27.55 -40.58 -25.98
N GLY A 424 -28.39 -39.56 -26.20
CA GLY A 424 -28.16 -38.22 -25.64
C GLY A 424 -28.18 -38.19 -24.12
N LEU A 425 -29.13 -38.90 -23.49
CA LEU A 425 -29.17 -39.05 -22.03
C LEU A 425 -27.92 -39.74 -21.47
N LEU A 426 -27.45 -40.80 -22.14
CA LEU A 426 -26.21 -41.49 -21.74
C LEU A 426 -25.01 -40.56 -21.80
N ARG A 427 -24.88 -39.76 -22.88
CA ARG A 427 -23.78 -38.80 -23.03
C ARG A 427 -23.79 -37.72 -21.94
N LEU A 428 -24.97 -37.21 -21.57
CA LEU A 428 -25.12 -36.29 -20.45
C LEU A 428 -24.81 -36.95 -19.10
N SER A 429 -25.04 -38.26 -18.97
CA SER A 429 -24.71 -39.02 -17.76
C SER A 429 -23.21 -39.35 -17.64
N SER A 430 -22.51 -39.55 -18.75
CA SER A 430 -21.07 -39.87 -18.75
C SER A 430 -20.18 -38.63 -18.60
N ALA A 431 -20.67 -37.45 -18.98
CA ALA A 431 -19.91 -36.19 -18.94
C ALA A 431 -19.83 -35.52 -17.54
N GLY A 432 -20.24 -36.20 -16.46
CA GLY A 432 -20.07 -35.72 -15.08
C GLY A 432 -20.71 -36.67 -14.07
N GLU A 433 -20.15 -36.76 -12.86
CA GLU A 433 -20.29 -37.82 -11.83
C GLU A 433 -21.45 -38.82 -12.03
N PRO A 434 -21.16 -40.13 -12.20
CA PRO A 434 -22.12 -41.15 -12.59
C PRO A 434 -23.10 -41.60 -11.48
N SER A 435 -23.08 -41.03 -10.28
CA SER A 435 -23.74 -41.65 -9.12
C SER A 435 -25.24 -41.33 -8.99
N LYS A 436 -25.66 -40.05 -9.07
CA LYS A 436 -27.06 -39.66 -8.79
C LYS A 436 -27.99 -39.80 -10.00
N LEU A 437 -27.58 -39.33 -11.18
CA LEU A 437 -28.39 -39.42 -12.41
C LEU A 437 -28.61 -40.86 -12.87
N LEU A 438 -27.57 -41.68 -12.84
CA LEU A 438 -27.65 -43.08 -13.23
C LEU A 438 -28.51 -43.88 -12.24
N THR A 439 -28.42 -43.59 -10.95
CA THR A 439 -29.28 -44.19 -9.92
C THR A 439 -30.73 -43.76 -10.09
N CYS A 440 -31.01 -42.47 -10.34
CA CYS A 440 -32.36 -41.96 -10.60
C CYS A 440 -32.96 -42.61 -11.86
N LEU A 441 -32.23 -42.60 -12.99
CA LEU A 441 -32.66 -43.25 -14.23
C LEU A 441 -32.85 -44.77 -14.02
N HIS A 442 -31.92 -45.44 -13.33
CA HIS A 442 -32.01 -46.87 -13.05
C HIS A 442 -33.22 -47.20 -12.16
N HIS A 443 -33.47 -46.46 -11.08
CA HIS A 443 -34.65 -46.63 -10.22
C HIS A 443 -35.95 -46.38 -11.00
N TYR A 444 -35.96 -45.40 -11.88
CA TYR A 444 -37.12 -45.03 -12.69
C TYR A 444 -37.48 -46.10 -13.73
N PHE A 445 -36.51 -46.57 -14.51
CA PHE A 445 -36.71 -47.65 -15.47
C PHE A 445 -37.04 -48.99 -14.77
N LYS A 446 -36.57 -49.22 -13.53
CA LYS A 446 -36.99 -50.36 -12.69
C LYS A 446 -38.46 -50.26 -12.26
N ARG A 447 -38.95 -49.05 -11.93
CA ARG A 447 -40.38 -48.80 -11.64
C ARG A 447 -41.26 -49.03 -12.86
N GLY A 448 -40.82 -48.63 -14.05
CA GLY A 448 -41.50 -48.93 -15.32
C GLY A 448 -41.64 -50.43 -15.62
N ARG A 449 -40.64 -51.26 -15.23
CA ARG A 449 -40.75 -52.73 -15.34
C ARG A 449 -41.76 -53.35 -14.38
N ARG A 450 -41.92 -52.82 -13.16
CA ARG A 450 -42.91 -53.35 -12.18
C ARG A 450 -44.37 -53.13 -12.60
N LEU A 451 -44.65 -52.10 -13.40
CA LEU A 451 -45.99 -51.85 -13.95
C LEU A 451 -46.36 -52.80 -15.10
N LYS A 452 -45.38 -53.37 -15.82
CA LYS A 452 -45.65 -54.38 -16.87
C LYS A 452 -45.91 -55.79 -16.31
N VAL A 453 -45.35 -56.14 -15.16
CA VAL A 453 -45.55 -57.47 -14.56
C VAL A 453 -46.93 -57.60 -13.88
N ARG A 454 -47.54 -56.49 -13.45
CA ARG A 454 -48.89 -56.52 -12.83
C ARG A 454 -50.07 -56.55 -13.81
N ASN A 455 -49.84 -56.25 -15.08
CA ASN A 455 -50.89 -56.25 -16.13
C ASN A 455 -50.82 -57.47 -17.07
N GLN A 456 -50.09 -58.53 -16.68
CA GLN A 456 -50.06 -59.82 -17.40
C GLN A 456 -50.59 -60.99 -16.54
N SER A 457 -51.28 -60.69 -15.45
CA SER A 457 -51.95 -61.69 -14.62
C SER A 457 -53.35 -61.19 -14.26
N PHE A 458 -54.23 -61.13 -15.24
CA PHE A 458 -55.68 -61.35 -15.16
C PHE A 458 -56.22 -61.64 -16.56
#